data_AF-A0A9W7DN53-F1
#
_entry.id   AF-A0A9W7DN53-F1
#
_cell.length_a   1.000
_cell.length_b   1.000
_cell.length_c   1.000
_cell.angle_alpha   90.00
_cell.angle_beta   90.00
_cell.angle_gamma   90.00
#
_symmetry.space_group_name_H-M   'P 1'
#
loop_
_entity.id
_entity.type
_entity.pdbx_description
1 polymer ?
#
loop_
_entity_poly.entity_id
_entity_poly.type
_entity_poly.pdbx_seq_one_letter_code
_entity_poly.pdbx_strand_id
1 'polypeptide(L)'
;MSFDDERITQLSFELALARLYGTVNIKEENNNAYSMIAIGQYLDISEVVCTATDYIVRQMDMSNISQNIVFAISSNYGSASARIIENGKGILTSDGWQAGVASWDDIPVSVISQVIGEDYFFVPTEWDRCMFIIKLIERRLEAGNDDAEDILLLKNVLNHKIHYCHMPPEKLQDLETYFDINGNPYIDPQVLHQSLWQAVYLQRMVVTSRDNSNLSKLISSPEPPTTDCPWFRVPIKDETLSGLPTELDRYLNESLSSTVSALPDNDDIEESGKATQGNFESEKVYTWTKIPPFRFSIAFANVSDLQSDKRVYGKTFWYAGSYWNLYLQKNHIPAKNTYQVGVYLHRANNATSNISAKNGLLNPDIFLHNVNYETSPKRYSQFNNLPSESDFDVYKFNSGLKGQEEKENIRDDTMI
;
A
#
# COMPACT_ATOMS: atom_id res chain seq x y z
N MET A 1 -26.67 26.35 29.27
CA MET A 1 -25.99 26.86 28.06
C MET A 1 -26.17 25.79 27.00
N SER A 2 -26.56 26.16 25.78
CA SER A 2 -26.58 25.23 24.64
C SER A 2 -25.49 25.70 23.68
N PHE A 3 -24.54 24.83 23.37
CA PHE A 3 -23.54 25.06 22.33
C PHE A 3 -24.00 24.38 21.04
N ASP A 4 -23.52 24.85 19.89
CA ASP A 4 -23.81 24.23 18.59
C ASP A 4 -23.05 22.90 18.41
N ASP A 5 -21.90 22.77 19.06
CA ASP A 5 -21.11 21.54 19.10
C ASP A 5 -21.46 20.74 20.37
N GLU A 6 -22.09 19.58 20.19
CA GLU A 6 -22.52 18.68 21.26
C GLU A 6 -21.36 18.17 22.13
N ARG A 7 -20.11 18.22 21.62
CA ARG A 7 -18.93 17.79 22.37
C ARG A 7 -18.48 18.85 23.37
N ILE A 8 -18.99 20.08 23.29
CA ILE A 8 -18.76 21.11 24.30
C ILE A 8 -19.72 20.88 25.47
N THR A 9 -19.24 20.13 26.45
CA THR A 9 -19.99 19.82 27.68
C THR A 9 -19.77 20.89 28.75
N GLN A 10 -20.69 20.97 29.71
CA GLN A 10 -20.51 21.81 30.90
C GLN A 10 -19.22 21.45 31.65
N LEU A 11 -18.92 20.16 31.77
CA LEU A 11 -17.70 19.69 32.45
C LEU A 11 -16.43 20.19 31.75
N SER A 12 -16.35 20.03 30.43
CA SER A 12 -15.19 20.53 29.66
C SER A 12 -15.05 22.05 29.73
N PHE A 13 -16.17 22.78 29.78
CA PHE A 13 -16.17 24.24 29.96
C PHE A 13 -15.61 24.64 31.33
N GLU A 14 -16.05 23.98 32.40
CA GLU A 14 -15.57 24.22 33.76
C GLU A 14 -14.08 23.89 33.92
N LEU A 15 -13.63 22.78 33.33
CA LEU A 15 -12.21 22.40 33.32
C LEU A 15 -11.34 23.40 32.55
N ALA A 16 -11.81 23.87 31.38
CA ALA A 16 -11.09 24.87 30.60
C ALA A 16 -10.99 26.22 31.35
N LEU A 17 -12.07 26.65 32.02
CA LEU A 17 -12.04 27.83 32.89
C LEU A 17 -11.07 27.65 34.06
N ALA A 18 -11.14 26.51 34.77
CA ALA A 18 -10.23 26.21 35.87
C ALA A 18 -8.77 26.35 35.42
N ARG A 19 -8.44 25.85 34.23
CA ARG A 19 -7.10 25.96 33.63
C ARG A 19 -6.69 27.40 33.36
N LEU A 20 -7.58 28.24 32.82
CA LEU A 20 -7.33 29.67 32.65
C LEU A 20 -7.08 30.41 33.97
N TYR A 21 -7.71 29.97 35.06
CA TYR A 21 -7.49 30.49 36.42
C TYR A 21 -6.33 29.82 37.17
N GLY A 22 -5.53 28.99 36.49
CA GLY A 22 -4.31 28.37 37.04
C GLY A 22 -4.53 27.09 37.83
N THR A 23 -5.71 26.48 37.77
CA THR A 23 -6.01 25.18 38.38
C THR A 23 -6.10 24.10 37.29
N VAL A 24 -5.22 23.10 37.35
CA VAL A 24 -5.14 22.05 36.31
C VAL A 24 -5.49 20.69 36.91
N ASN A 25 -6.45 19.99 36.30
CA ASN A 25 -6.80 18.61 36.66
C ASN A 25 -6.61 17.68 35.46
N ILE A 26 -5.35 17.42 35.12
CA ILE A 26 -4.95 16.63 33.94
C ILE A 26 -5.68 15.28 33.87
N LYS A 27 -5.91 14.63 35.03
CA LYS A 27 -6.59 13.33 35.06
C LYS A 27 -8.03 13.43 34.54
N GLU A 28 -8.76 14.44 34.98
CA GLU A 28 -10.14 14.65 34.58
C GLU A 28 -10.26 15.21 33.16
N GLU A 29 -9.33 16.06 32.75
CA GLU A 29 -9.18 16.54 31.37
C GLU A 29 -8.94 15.38 30.41
N ASN A 30 -8.04 14.45 30.74
CA ASN A 30 -7.74 13.27 29.93
C ASN A 30 -8.96 12.33 29.80
N ASN A 31 -9.75 12.17 30.86
CA ASN A 31 -10.99 11.39 30.80
C ASN A 31 -12.03 11.99 29.84
N ASN A 32 -11.91 13.27 29.50
CA ASN A 32 -12.81 14.01 28.61
C ASN A 32 -12.06 14.58 27.40
N ALA A 33 -10.99 13.93 26.95
CA ALA A 33 -10.05 14.49 25.97
C ALA A 33 -10.72 15.02 24.68
N TYR A 34 -11.72 14.32 24.14
CA TYR A 34 -12.49 14.79 22.97
C TYR A 34 -13.18 16.14 23.22
N SER A 35 -13.89 16.25 24.36
CA SER A 35 -14.55 17.48 24.77
C SER A 35 -13.55 18.58 25.12
N MET A 36 -12.37 18.22 25.64
CA MET A 36 -11.28 19.17 25.90
C MET A 36 -10.72 19.76 24.59
N ILE A 37 -10.61 18.97 23.51
CA ILE A 37 -10.27 19.51 22.18
C ILE A 37 -11.37 20.48 21.72
N ALA A 38 -12.63 20.08 21.80
CA ALA A 38 -13.76 20.90 21.35
C ALA A 38 -13.80 22.26 22.05
N ILE A 39 -13.74 22.27 23.39
CA ILE A 39 -13.75 23.51 24.16
C ILE A 39 -12.48 24.33 23.98
N GLY A 40 -11.32 23.67 23.89
CA GLY A 40 -10.04 24.33 23.66
C GLY A 40 -10.02 25.04 22.31
N GLN A 41 -10.60 24.43 21.27
CA GLN A 41 -10.75 25.04 19.96
C GLN A 41 -11.75 26.20 19.98
N TYR A 42 -12.86 26.05 20.70
CA TYR A 42 -13.90 27.09 20.81
C TYR A 42 -13.42 28.35 21.56
N LEU A 43 -12.68 28.17 22.66
CA LEU A 43 -12.15 29.26 23.49
C LEU A 43 -10.76 29.74 23.05
N ASP A 44 -10.19 29.16 21.99
CA ASP A 44 -8.83 29.44 21.48
C ASP A 44 -7.72 29.22 22.53
N ILE A 45 -7.81 28.11 23.27
CA ILE A 45 -6.85 27.70 24.30
C ILE A 45 -5.95 26.59 23.73
N SER A 46 -4.93 26.97 22.97
CA SER A 46 -4.03 26.03 22.27
C SER A 46 -3.39 24.98 23.20
N GLU A 47 -3.04 25.34 24.43
CA GLU A 47 -2.44 24.42 25.39
C GLU A 47 -3.37 23.25 25.76
N VAL A 48 -4.67 23.52 25.91
CA VAL A 48 -5.69 22.50 26.20
C VAL A 48 -5.84 21.55 25.02
N VAL A 49 -5.93 22.11 23.80
CA VAL A 49 -6.03 21.34 22.56
C VAL A 49 -4.82 20.42 22.40
N CYS A 50 -3.60 20.96 22.55
CA CYS A 50 -2.36 20.20 22.46
C CYS A 50 -2.29 19.09 23.52
N THR A 51 -2.60 19.39 24.79
CA THR A 51 -2.56 18.41 25.88
C THR A 51 -3.52 17.25 25.61
N ALA A 52 -4.76 17.55 25.22
CA ALA A 52 -5.77 16.54 24.95
C ALA A 52 -5.45 15.70 23.70
N THR A 53 -4.95 16.34 22.63
CA THR A 53 -4.52 15.66 21.41
C THR A 53 -3.34 14.72 21.69
N ASP A 54 -2.34 15.17 22.45
CA ASP A 54 -1.20 14.35 22.85
C ASP A 54 -1.63 13.12 23.68
N TYR A 55 -2.62 13.30 24.57
CA TYR A 55 -3.16 12.18 25.32
C TYR A 55 -3.82 11.14 24.41
N ILE A 56 -4.69 11.57 23.49
CA ILE A 56 -5.36 10.68 22.53
C ILE A 56 -4.34 9.92 21.69
N VAL A 57 -3.39 10.63 21.07
CA VAL A 57 -2.36 10.04 20.20
C VAL A 57 -1.48 9.03 20.96
N ARG A 58 -1.14 9.29 22.22
CA ARG A 58 -0.32 8.37 23.04
C ARG A 58 -1.05 7.12 23.49
N GLN A 59 -2.37 7.14 23.53
CA GLN A 59 -3.20 5.99 23.92
C GLN A 59 -3.80 5.28 22.70
N MET A 60 -3.57 5.79 21.49
CA MET A 60 -4.13 5.21 20.28
C MET A 60 -3.45 3.87 19.95
N ASP A 61 -4.27 2.86 19.68
CA ASP A 61 -3.86 1.55 19.19
C ASP A 61 -4.98 0.92 18.33
N MET A 62 -4.75 -0.28 17.79
CA MET A 62 -5.73 -0.96 16.93
C MET A 62 -7.09 -1.24 17.61
N SER A 63 -7.20 -1.17 18.95
CA SER A 63 -8.46 -1.41 19.67
C SER A 63 -9.38 -0.19 19.73
N ASN A 64 -8.81 1.03 19.63
CA ASN A 64 -9.56 2.28 19.76
C ASN A 64 -9.37 3.24 18.56
N ILE A 65 -8.53 2.87 17.60
CA ILE A 65 -8.20 3.69 16.42
C ILE A 65 -9.43 4.12 15.63
N SER A 66 -10.39 3.22 15.44
CA SER A 66 -11.61 3.51 14.68
C SER A 66 -12.39 4.67 15.30
N GLN A 67 -12.63 4.61 16.61
CA GLN A 67 -13.31 5.68 17.35
C GLN A 67 -12.57 7.01 17.23
N ASN A 68 -11.23 7.00 17.34
CA ASN A 68 -10.40 8.20 17.25
C ASN A 68 -10.44 8.84 15.84
N ILE A 69 -10.35 8.02 14.79
CA ILE A 69 -10.39 8.49 13.40
C ILE A 69 -11.78 9.04 13.06
N VAL A 70 -12.84 8.33 13.45
CA VAL A 70 -14.23 8.79 13.25
C VAL A 70 -14.48 10.10 14.00
N PHE A 71 -14.00 10.23 15.24
CA PHE A 71 -14.03 11.47 16.00
C PHE A 71 -13.37 12.63 15.22
N ALA A 72 -12.15 12.41 14.74
CA ALA A 72 -11.35 13.44 14.08
C ALA A 72 -11.97 13.90 12.76
N ILE A 73 -12.50 12.97 11.95
CA ILE A 73 -13.15 13.26 10.67
C ILE A 73 -14.48 13.98 10.89
N SER A 74 -15.32 13.49 11.82
CA SER A 74 -16.66 14.05 12.05
C SER A 74 -16.61 15.47 12.61
N SER A 75 -15.69 15.77 13.54
CA SER A 75 -15.61 17.11 14.16
C SER A 75 -14.75 18.09 13.39
N ASN A 76 -13.70 17.62 12.72
CA ASN A 76 -12.76 18.47 11.99
C ASN A 76 -12.23 19.68 12.80
N TYR A 77 -11.62 19.44 13.97
CA TYR A 77 -10.97 20.46 14.80
C TYR A 77 -9.59 20.89 14.27
N GLY A 78 -9.46 21.05 12.96
CA GLY A 78 -8.23 21.51 12.31
C GLY A 78 -7.01 20.63 12.59
N SER A 79 -5.92 21.23 13.08
CA SER A 79 -4.63 20.55 13.27
C SER A 79 -4.68 19.39 14.28
N ALA A 80 -5.57 19.47 15.29
CA ALA A 80 -5.78 18.38 16.24
C ALA A 80 -6.35 17.15 15.53
N SER A 81 -7.42 17.33 14.75
CA SER A 81 -8.02 16.27 13.93
C SER A 81 -7.02 15.69 12.93
N ALA A 82 -6.29 16.55 12.21
CA ALA A 82 -5.28 16.11 11.25
C ALA A 82 -4.20 15.23 11.91
N ARG A 83 -3.72 15.63 13.10
CA ARG A 83 -2.71 14.88 13.84
C ARG A 83 -3.21 13.52 14.32
N ILE A 84 -4.47 13.45 14.77
CA ILE A 84 -5.12 12.18 15.16
C ILE A 84 -5.23 11.24 13.96
N ILE A 85 -5.67 11.75 12.80
CA ILE A 85 -5.79 10.96 11.57
C ILE A 85 -4.43 10.44 11.11
N GLU A 86 -3.40 11.30 11.07
CA GLU A 86 -2.06 10.91 10.62
C GLU A 86 -1.40 9.89 11.57
N ASN A 87 -1.61 10.04 12.89
CA ASN A 87 -1.16 9.02 13.84
C ASN A 87 -1.89 7.68 13.61
N GLY A 88 -3.20 7.72 13.40
CA GLY A 88 -3.99 6.53 13.06
C GLY A 88 -3.49 5.85 11.80
N LYS A 89 -3.26 6.59 10.71
CA LYS A 89 -2.67 6.03 9.48
C LYS A 89 -1.30 5.39 9.72
N GLY A 90 -0.48 5.97 10.60
CA GLY A 90 0.80 5.39 11.02
C GLY A 90 0.65 4.02 11.69
N ILE A 91 -0.30 3.89 12.63
CA ILE A 91 -0.61 2.61 13.30
C ILE A 91 -1.17 1.59 12.31
N LEU A 92 -2.10 2.00 11.43
CA LEU A 92 -2.63 1.13 10.38
C LEU A 92 -1.53 0.64 9.42
N THR A 93 -0.57 1.51 9.14
CA THR A 93 0.58 1.22 8.29
C THR A 93 1.48 0.13 8.88
N SER A 94 1.78 0.19 10.18
CA SER A 94 2.71 -0.74 10.83
C SER A 94 2.04 -2.04 11.30
N ASP A 95 0.85 -1.91 11.91
CA ASP A 95 0.24 -2.99 12.70
C ASP A 95 -1.02 -3.55 12.03
N GLY A 96 -1.60 -2.79 11.10
CA GLY A 96 -2.94 -3.04 10.57
C GLY A 96 -3.07 -4.36 9.82
N TRP A 97 -2.08 -4.76 9.02
CA TRP A 97 -2.10 -6.10 8.42
C TRP A 97 -2.08 -7.16 9.52
N GLN A 98 -1.14 -7.09 10.46
CA GLN A 98 -0.97 -8.09 11.52
C GLN A 98 -2.22 -8.27 12.39
N ALA A 99 -2.94 -7.19 12.68
CA ALA A 99 -4.19 -7.21 13.46
C ALA A 99 -5.34 -7.96 12.78
N GLY A 100 -5.31 -8.07 11.45
CA GLY A 100 -6.34 -8.75 10.65
C GLY A 100 -7.52 -7.84 10.31
N VAL A 101 -8.33 -8.28 9.34
CA VAL A 101 -9.38 -7.45 8.73
C VAL A 101 -10.51 -7.04 9.69
N ALA A 102 -10.76 -7.78 10.76
CA ALA A 102 -11.80 -7.44 11.73
C ALA A 102 -11.44 -6.17 12.53
N SER A 103 -10.15 -5.90 12.76
CA SER A 103 -9.71 -4.68 13.44
C SER A 103 -9.83 -3.41 12.58
N TRP A 104 -10.28 -3.55 11.32
CA TRP A 104 -10.52 -2.45 10.40
C TRP A 104 -12.00 -2.09 10.27
N ASP A 105 -12.86 -2.74 11.06
CA ASP A 105 -14.28 -2.39 11.13
C ASP A 105 -14.46 -0.96 11.65
N ASP A 106 -15.50 -0.31 11.14
CA ASP A 106 -15.87 1.08 11.45
C ASP A 106 -14.84 2.15 11.07
N ILE A 107 -13.64 1.76 10.58
CA ILE A 107 -12.68 2.71 10.02
C ILE A 107 -13.20 3.22 8.67
N PRO A 108 -13.29 4.54 8.46
CA PRO A 108 -13.74 5.12 7.20
C PRO A 108 -12.90 4.65 6.02
N VAL A 109 -13.55 4.19 4.95
CA VAL A 109 -12.87 3.61 3.78
C VAL A 109 -11.97 4.61 3.07
N SER A 110 -12.33 5.89 3.11
CA SER A 110 -11.48 6.99 2.63
C SER A 110 -10.10 7.04 3.29
N VAL A 111 -9.98 6.61 4.55
CA VAL A 111 -8.69 6.47 5.25
C VAL A 111 -8.02 5.15 4.89
N ILE A 112 -8.79 4.06 4.85
CA ILE A 112 -8.27 2.73 4.51
C ILE A 112 -7.59 2.75 3.14
N SER A 113 -8.26 3.29 2.12
CA SER A 113 -7.76 3.34 0.75
C SER A 113 -6.48 4.17 0.61
N GLN A 114 -6.23 5.12 1.51
CA GLN A 114 -5.01 5.92 1.57
C GLN A 114 -3.83 5.19 2.22
N VAL A 115 -4.05 4.05 2.87
CA VAL A 115 -3.01 3.31 3.61
C VAL A 115 -2.63 2.01 2.88
N ILE A 116 -3.61 1.16 2.60
CA ILE A 116 -3.38 -0.24 2.17
C ILE A 116 -2.65 -0.38 0.81
N GLY A 117 -2.67 0.67 -0.02
CA GLY A 117 -2.00 0.72 -1.32
C GLY A 117 -0.59 1.30 -1.30
N GLU A 118 -0.19 1.93 -0.19
CA GLU A 118 1.04 2.71 -0.11
C GLU A 118 2.27 1.85 0.17
N ASP A 119 3.44 2.37 -0.20
CA ASP A 119 4.71 1.63 -0.19
C ASP A 119 5.17 1.27 1.23
N TYR A 120 4.83 2.11 2.21
CA TYR A 120 5.17 1.91 3.61
C TYR A 120 4.19 1.00 4.37
N PHE A 121 3.04 0.63 3.80
CA PHE A 121 2.11 -0.31 4.44
C PHE A 121 2.77 -1.69 4.58
N PHE A 122 2.90 -2.13 5.83
CA PHE A 122 3.53 -3.39 6.17
C PHE A 122 2.62 -4.55 5.78
N VAL A 123 3.08 -5.31 4.78
CA VAL A 123 2.43 -6.56 4.36
C VAL A 123 3.46 -7.43 3.66
N PRO A 124 3.57 -8.74 3.99
CA PRO A 124 4.76 -9.51 3.61
C PRO A 124 5.00 -9.57 2.10
N THR A 125 3.95 -9.71 1.29
CA THR A 125 4.06 -9.75 -0.17
C THR A 125 2.89 -9.02 -0.84
N GLU A 126 3.04 -8.67 -2.12
CA GLU A 126 1.94 -8.13 -2.92
C GLU A 126 0.75 -9.09 -3.01
N TRP A 127 0.99 -10.40 -2.96
CA TRP A 127 -0.09 -11.39 -2.87
C TRP A 127 -0.87 -11.23 -1.57
N ASP A 128 -0.16 -11.13 -0.44
CA ASP A 128 -0.79 -10.96 0.87
C ASP A 128 -1.55 -9.61 0.94
N ARG A 129 -1.03 -8.56 0.29
CA ARG A 129 -1.71 -7.26 0.12
C ARG A 129 -3.02 -7.41 -0.65
N CYS A 130 -2.98 -8.08 -1.79
CA CYS A 130 -4.17 -8.35 -2.61
C CYS A 130 -5.23 -9.13 -1.83
N MET A 131 -4.84 -10.25 -1.21
CA MET A 131 -5.74 -11.08 -0.39
C MET A 131 -6.36 -10.30 0.77
N PHE A 132 -5.56 -9.44 1.43
CA PHE A 132 -6.03 -8.59 2.52
C PHE A 132 -7.11 -7.61 2.07
N ILE A 133 -6.92 -6.95 0.92
CA ILE A 133 -7.90 -6.00 0.38
C ILE A 133 -9.17 -6.70 -0.09
N ILE A 134 -9.06 -7.88 -0.73
CA ILE A 134 -10.24 -8.68 -1.10
C ILE A 134 -11.08 -9.00 0.15
N LYS A 135 -10.44 -9.46 1.24
CA LYS A 135 -11.13 -9.73 2.50
C LYS A 135 -11.79 -8.49 3.12
N LEU A 136 -11.18 -7.31 2.99
CA LEU A 136 -11.79 -6.05 3.44
C LEU A 136 -13.05 -5.70 2.65
N ILE A 137 -13.08 -6.00 1.34
CA ILE A 137 -14.25 -5.81 0.48
C ILE A 137 -15.32 -6.85 0.82
N GLU A 138 -14.96 -8.14 0.90
CA GLU A 138 -15.88 -9.22 1.30
C GLU A 138 -16.61 -8.91 2.59
N ARG A 139 -15.85 -8.51 3.62
CA ARG A 139 -16.39 -8.21 4.93
C ARG A 139 -17.44 -7.09 4.90
N ARG A 140 -17.28 -6.09 4.01
CA ARG A 140 -18.22 -4.98 3.85
C ARG A 140 -19.48 -5.40 3.10
N LEU A 141 -19.31 -6.11 2.00
CA LEU A 141 -20.44 -6.66 1.22
C LEU A 141 -21.28 -7.62 2.08
N GLU A 142 -20.65 -8.46 2.90
CA GLU A 142 -21.34 -9.40 3.78
C GLU A 142 -22.04 -8.72 4.96
N ALA A 143 -21.56 -7.55 5.40
CA ALA A 143 -22.22 -6.74 6.41
C ALA A 143 -23.45 -5.99 5.87
N GLY A 144 -23.75 -6.12 4.56
CA GLY A 144 -24.77 -5.32 3.88
C GLY A 144 -24.38 -3.85 3.71
N ASN A 145 -23.09 -3.52 3.88
CA ASN A 145 -22.55 -2.21 3.57
C ASN A 145 -22.19 -2.18 2.07
N ASP A 146 -23.23 -2.04 1.25
CA ASP A 146 -23.13 -1.95 -0.20
C ASP A 146 -22.96 -0.50 -0.68
N ASP A 147 -22.33 0.36 0.13
CA ASP A 147 -21.96 1.70 -0.34
C ASP A 147 -21.02 1.55 -1.54
N ALA A 148 -21.59 1.82 -2.72
CA ALA A 148 -20.92 1.62 -3.99
C ALA A 148 -19.65 2.48 -4.11
N GLU A 149 -19.60 3.64 -3.44
CA GLU A 149 -18.43 4.50 -3.44
C GLU A 149 -17.29 3.89 -2.62
N ASP A 150 -17.59 3.39 -1.43
CA ASP A 150 -16.61 2.72 -0.56
C ASP A 150 -16.04 1.46 -1.22
N ILE A 151 -16.89 0.61 -1.79
CA ILE A 151 -16.45 -0.59 -2.50
C ILE A 151 -15.59 -0.22 -3.72
N LEU A 152 -15.97 0.83 -4.46
CA LEU A 152 -15.21 1.32 -5.60
C LEU A 152 -13.84 1.85 -5.18
N LEU A 153 -13.71 2.56 -4.06
CA LEU A 153 -12.42 3.02 -3.54
C LEU A 153 -11.47 1.85 -3.28
N LEU A 154 -11.94 0.78 -2.65
CA LEU A 154 -11.11 -0.41 -2.40
C LEU A 154 -10.76 -1.16 -3.69
N LYS A 155 -11.72 -1.30 -4.63
CA LYS A 155 -11.44 -1.87 -5.96
C LYS A 155 -10.44 -1.01 -6.75
N ASN A 156 -10.49 0.31 -6.62
CA ASN A 156 -9.52 1.20 -7.24
C ASN A 156 -8.10 0.94 -6.72
N VAL A 157 -7.93 0.69 -5.41
CA VAL A 157 -6.63 0.28 -4.88
C VAL A 157 -6.16 -1.02 -5.52
N LEU A 158 -7.01 -2.05 -5.59
CA LEU A 158 -6.66 -3.33 -6.22
C LEU A 158 -6.19 -3.14 -7.67
N ASN A 159 -6.85 -2.29 -8.45
CA ASN A 159 -6.56 -2.15 -9.87
C ASN A 159 -5.38 -1.23 -10.21
N HIS A 160 -5.03 -0.30 -9.31
CA HIS A 160 -4.05 0.75 -9.63
C HIS A 160 -2.81 0.79 -8.72
N LYS A 161 -2.89 0.24 -7.50
CA LYS A 161 -1.84 0.37 -6.48
C LYS A 161 -1.07 -0.92 -6.19
N ILE A 162 -1.49 -2.06 -6.75
CA ILE A 162 -0.85 -3.36 -6.54
C ILE A 162 0.11 -3.66 -7.69
N HIS A 163 1.31 -4.11 -7.35
CA HIS A 163 2.33 -4.51 -8.33
C HIS A 163 2.24 -6.01 -8.63
N TYR A 164 1.20 -6.41 -9.34
CA TYR A 164 0.94 -7.82 -9.71
C TYR A 164 2.09 -8.47 -10.48
N CYS A 165 2.93 -7.70 -11.19
CA CYS A 165 4.13 -8.21 -11.84
C CYS A 165 5.21 -8.72 -10.85
N HIS A 166 5.00 -8.63 -9.53
CA HIS A 166 5.80 -9.29 -8.48
C HIS A 166 5.21 -10.64 -8.04
N MET A 167 4.14 -11.11 -8.68
CA MET A 167 3.55 -12.42 -8.43
C MET A 167 3.93 -13.40 -9.55
N PRO A 168 4.14 -14.69 -9.21
CA PRO A 168 4.23 -15.76 -10.20
C PRO A 168 2.97 -15.83 -11.10
N PRO A 169 3.11 -16.22 -12.38
CA PRO A 169 1.99 -16.32 -13.32
C PRO A 169 0.81 -17.17 -12.81
N GLU A 170 1.09 -18.23 -12.06
CA GLU A 170 0.06 -19.13 -11.52
C GLU A 170 -0.86 -18.40 -10.52
N LYS A 171 -0.29 -17.46 -9.75
CA LYS A 171 -1.06 -16.62 -8.83
C LYS A 171 -1.94 -15.61 -9.58
N LEU A 172 -1.46 -15.07 -10.71
CA LEU A 172 -2.25 -14.16 -11.54
C LEU A 172 -3.46 -14.87 -12.16
N GLN A 173 -3.26 -16.11 -12.64
CA GLN A 173 -4.37 -16.94 -13.15
C GLN A 173 -5.37 -17.29 -12.03
N ASP A 174 -4.90 -17.58 -10.82
CA ASP A 174 -5.80 -17.85 -9.70
C ASP A 174 -6.67 -16.61 -9.36
N LEU A 175 -6.11 -15.39 -9.45
CA LEU A 175 -6.83 -14.14 -9.20
C LEU A 175 -8.00 -13.90 -10.14
N GLU A 176 -7.94 -14.37 -11.40
CA GLU A 176 -9.07 -14.27 -12.34
C GLU A 176 -10.31 -15.04 -11.87
N THR A 177 -10.14 -15.99 -10.94
CA THR A 177 -11.23 -16.80 -10.40
C THR A 177 -11.93 -16.17 -9.18
N TYR A 178 -11.45 -15.02 -8.70
CA TYR A 178 -12.05 -14.34 -7.54
C TYR A 178 -13.12 -13.35 -7.98
N PHE A 179 -14.37 -13.67 -7.64
CA PHE A 179 -15.54 -12.80 -7.82
C PHE A 179 -16.13 -12.46 -6.46
N ASP A 180 -16.76 -11.29 -6.38
CA ASP A 180 -17.50 -10.85 -5.20
C ASP A 180 -18.88 -11.52 -5.09
N ILE A 181 -19.58 -11.26 -3.98
CA ILE A 181 -20.89 -11.86 -3.71
C ILE A 181 -21.93 -11.54 -4.80
N ASN A 182 -21.71 -10.45 -5.54
CA ASN A 182 -22.58 -9.97 -6.61
C ASN A 182 -22.19 -10.55 -7.97
N GLY A 183 -21.15 -11.39 -8.04
CA GLY A 183 -20.64 -11.99 -9.27
C GLY A 183 -19.72 -11.09 -10.09
N ASN A 184 -19.29 -9.94 -9.55
CA ASN A 184 -18.34 -9.06 -10.23
C ASN A 184 -16.91 -9.44 -9.87
N PRO A 185 -15.95 -9.35 -10.82
CA PRO A 185 -14.56 -9.57 -10.49
C PRO A 185 -14.06 -8.51 -9.49
N TYR A 186 -13.15 -8.90 -8.60
CA TYR A 186 -12.46 -7.94 -7.72
C TYR A 186 -11.46 -7.08 -8.49
N ILE A 187 -10.80 -7.68 -9.48
CA ILE A 187 -9.72 -7.09 -10.27
C ILE A 187 -10.11 -7.17 -11.74
N ASP A 188 -9.90 -6.09 -12.48
CA ASP A 188 -10.10 -6.06 -13.92
C ASP A 188 -9.16 -7.09 -14.58
N PRO A 189 -9.68 -8.05 -15.36
CA PRO A 189 -8.85 -9.01 -16.09
C PRO A 189 -7.76 -8.34 -16.93
N GLN A 190 -7.99 -7.15 -17.49
CA GLN A 190 -6.97 -6.43 -18.26
C GLN A 190 -5.74 -6.08 -17.42
N VAL A 191 -5.93 -5.70 -16.15
CA VAL A 191 -4.84 -5.40 -15.22
C VAL A 191 -3.98 -6.65 -14.98
N LEU A 192 -4.61 -7.81 -14.80
CA LEU A 192 -3.91 -9.09 -14.61
C LEU A 192 -3.11 -9.50 -15.86
N HIS A 193 -3.73 -9.42 -17.04
CA HIS A 193 -3.06 -9.74 -18.31
C HIS A 193 -1.89 -8.80 -18.61
N GLN A 194 -2.05 -7.49 -18.40
CA GLN A 194 -0.99 -6.51 -18.58
C GLN A 194 0.16 -6.77 -17.61
N SER A 195 -0.16 -7.11 -16.35
CA SER A 195 0.82 -7.44 -15.33
C SER A 195 1.59 -8.71 -15.64
N LEU A 196 0.93 -9.73 -16.20
CA LEU A 196 1.58 -10.94 -16.70
C LEU A 196 2.58 -10.61 -17.81
N TRP A 197 2.18 -9.78 -18.78
CA TRP A 197 3.08 -9.33 -19.83
C TRP A 197 4.28 -8.56 -19.29
N GLN A 198 4.05 -7.68 -18.31
CA GLN A 198 5.11 -6.95 -17.62
C GLN A 198 6.06 -7.88 -16.87
N ALA A 199 5.56 -8.91 -16.18
CA ALA A 199 6.37 -9.93 -15.52
C ALA A 199 7.26 -10.69 -16.50
N VAL A 200 6.71 -11.13 -17.64
CA VAL A 200 7.48 -11.82 -18.70
C VAL A 200 8.52 -10.89 -19.33
N TYR A 201 8.15 -9.64 -19.58
CA TYR A 201 9.07 -8.62 -20.09
C TYR A 201 10.25 -8.40 -19.12
N LEU A 202 9.95 -8.22 -17.83
CA LEU A 202 10.97 -8.07 -16.77
C LEU A 202 11.88 -9.29 -16.67
N GLN A 203 11.30 -10.49 -16.71
CA GLN A 203 12.08 -11.74 -16.69
C GLN A 203 13.02 -11.80 -17.87
N ARG A 204 12.53 -11.52 -19.09
CA ARG A 204 13.38 -11.49 -20.29
C ARG A 204 14.50 -10.49 -20.11
N MET A 205 14.23 -9.30 -19.56
CA MET A 205 15.26 -8.29 -19.32
C MET A 205 16.35 -8.77 -18.37
N VAL A 206 15.97 -9.38 -17.25
CA VAL A 206 16.89 -9.85 -16.20
C VAL A 206 17.66 -11.10 -16.61
N VAL A 207 17.10 -11.95 -17.47
CA VAL A 207 17.78 -13.16 -17.97
C VAL A 207 18.72 -12.85 -19.13
N THR A 208 18.35 -11.90 -19.99
CA THR A 208 19.15 -11.55 -21.19
C THR A 208 20.13 -10.40 -20.94
N SER A 209 20.10 -9.78 -19.76
CA SER A 209 21.03 -8.72 -19.40
C SER A 209 22.47 -9.23 -19.42
N ARG A 210 23.31 -8.61 -20.25
CA ARG A 210 24.77 -8.71 -20.16
C ARG A 210 25.25 -7.81 -19.00
N ASP A 211 26.51 -7.92 -18.59
CA ASP A 211 27.11 -7.19 -17.45
C ASP A 211 27.09 -5.64 -17.55
N ASN A 212 26.43 -5.07 -18.56
CA ASN A 212 26.22 -3.63 -18.72
C ASN A 212 24.81 -3.24 -18.26
N SER A 213 24.73 -2.25 -17.37
CA SER A 213 23.48 -1.64 -16.93
C SER A 213 22.76 -1.00 -18.12
N ASN A 214 21.66 -1.61 -18.58
CA ASN A 214 20.84 -1.10 -19.69
C ASN A 214 19.99 0.10 -19.25
N LEU A 215 20.64 1.22 -18.93
CA LEU A 215 19.99 2.50 -18.58
C LEU A 215 19.18 3.11 -19.72
N SER A 216 19.33 2.61 -20.95
CA SER A 216 18.59 3.09 -22.15
C SER A 216 17.07 2.92 -22.06
N LYS A 217 16.57 2.22 -21.04
CA LYS A 217 15.13 2.03 -20.77
C LYS A 217 14.57 3.04 -19.78
N LEU A 218 15.44 3.85 -19.18
CA LEU A 218 15.05 5.00 -18.39
C LEU A 218 14.72 6.15 -19.34
N ILE A 219 13.69 6.91 -18.99
CA ILE A 219 13.24 8.05 -19.79
C ILE A 219 13.45 9.29 -18.95
N SER A 220 14.25 10.23 -19.46
CA SER A 220 14.46 11.53 -18.82
C SER A 220 13.42 12.50 -19.36
N SER A 221 12.62 13.11 -18.49
CA SER A 221 11.56 14.05 -18.88
C SER A 221 11.32 15.07 -17.76
N PRO A 222 11.09 16.36 -18.09
CA PRO A 222 10.65 17.36 -17.11
C PRO A 222 9.21 17.10 -16.62
N GLU A 223 8.40 16.42 -17.43
CA GLU A 223 7.02 16.07 -17.11
C GLU A 223 6.84 14.57 -16.86
N PRO A 224 5.94 14.18 -15.94
CA PRO A 224 5.54 12.80 -15.81
C PRO A 224 4.82 12.31 -17.09
N PRO A 225 4.83 11.00 -17.35
CA PRO A 225 4.13 10.38 -18.47
C PRO A 225 2.62 10.47 -18.33
N THR A 226 1.91 10.30 -19.45
CA THR A 226 0.44 10.41 -19.51
C THR A 226 -0.26 9.37 -18.62
N THR A 227 -1.48 9.71 -18.20
CA THR A 227 -2.31 8.97 -17.24
C THR A 227 -2.52 7.49 -17.60
N ASP A 228 -2.47 7.15 -18.90
CA ASP A 228 -2.70 5.79 -19.41
C ASP A 228 -1.58 4.79 -19.08
N CYS A 229 -0.42 5.25 -18.59
CA CYS A 229 0.68 4.38 -18.17
C CYS A 229 1.40 4.94 -16.94
N PRO A 230 1.22 4.34 -15.74
CA PRO A 230 1.95 4.78 -14.55
C PRO A 230 3.43 4.45 -14.73
N TRP A 231 4.27 5.47 -14.89
CA TRP A 231 5.71 5.31 -14.79
C TRP A 231 6.15 5.77 -13.41
N PHE A 232 7.26 5.20 -12.96
CA PHE A 232 7.81 5.41 -11.64
C PHE A 232 9.05 6.28 -11.75
N ARG A 233 9.17 7.30 -10.90
CA ARG A 233 10.45 8.01 -10.77
C ARG A 233 11.48 7.06 -10.19
N VAL A 234 12.71 7.16 -10.68
CA VAL A 234 13.81 6.33 -10.21
C VAL A 234 14.39 6.93 -8.93
N PRO A 235 14.54 6.18 -7.83
CA PRO A 235 15.24 6.65 -6.65
C PRO A 235 16.71 7.00 -6.97
N ILE A 236 17.22 8.10 -6.42
CA ILE A 236 18.64 8.50 -6.57
C ILE A 236 19.45 8.34 -5.29
N LYS A 237 18.79 8.13 -4.16
CA LYS A 237 19.44 7.97 -2.87
C LYS A 237 19.08 6.62 -2.26
N ASP A 238 20.08 5.99 -1.67
CA ASP A 238 19.90 4.82 -0.80
C ASP A 238 19.82 5.31 0.65
N GLU A 239 18.60 5.66 1.08
CA GLU A 239 18.32 6.26 2.39
C GLU A 239 17.27 5.44 3.14
N THR A 240 17.46 5.29 4.45
CA THR A 240 16.43 4.75 5.34
C THR A 240 15.52 5.89 5.79
N LEU A 241 14.22 5.78 5.50
CA LEU A 241 13.22 6.78 5.83
C LEU A 241 12.39 6.32 7.04
N SER A 242 12.02 7.26 7.91
CA SER A 242 11.15 7.02 9.06
C SER A 242 10.33 8.27 9.34
N GLY A 243 9.07 8.10 9.68
CA GLY A 243 8.17 9.21 10.01
C GLY A 243 6.71 8.77 9.93
N LEU A 244 5.81 9.71 10.14
CA LEU A 244 4.39 9.50 9.86
C LEU A 244 4.14 9.46 8.33
N PRO A 245 3.01 8.89 7.86
CA PRO A 245 2.72 8.74 6.43
C PRO A 245 2.94 10.02 5.59
N THR A 246 2.38 11.17 6.01
CA THR A 246 2.62 12.44 5.30
C THR A 246 4.10 12.84 5.24
N GLU A 247 4.88 12.57 6.29
CA GLU A 247 6.32 12.86 6.29
C GLU A 247 7.07 11.92 5.36
N LEU A 248 6.70 10.64 5.34
CA LEU A 248 7.25 9.63 4.44
C LEU A 248 6.96 9.97 2.98
N ASP A 249 5.75 10.42 2.64
CA ASP A 249 5.43 10.88 1.29
C ASP A 249 6.36 12.02 0.85
N ARG A 250 6.62 12.98 1.75
CA ARG A 250 7.56 14.07 1.46
C ARG A 250 8.98 13.55 1.26
N TYR A 251 9.48 12.72 2.18
CA TYR A 251 10.83 12.16 2.10
C TYR A 251 11.04 11.28 0.87
N LEU A 252 10.05 10.45 0.52
CA LEU A 252 10.08 9.64 -0.70
C LEU A 252 10.20 10.54 -1.91
N ASN A 253 9.38 11.59 -2.01
CA ASN A 253 9.45 12.54 -3.12
C ASN A 253 10.82 13.25 -3.24
N GLU A 254 11.48 13.54 -2.13
CA GLU A 254 12.84 14.10 -2.10
C GLU A 254 13.96 13.10 -2.46
N SER A 255 13.68 11.79 -2.34
CA SER A 255 14.60 10.70 -2.66
C SER A 255 14.57 10.32 -4.16
N LEU A 256 13.53 10.73 -4.88
CA LEU A 256 13.34 10.44 -6.31
C LEU A 256 14.20 11.35 -7.20
N SER A 257 14.59 10.85 -8.37
CA SER A 257 15.51 11.53 -9.29
C SER A 257 15.00 12.90 -9.71
N SER A 258 15.81 13.95 -9.53
CA SER A 258 15.65 15.23 -10.21
C SER A 258 17.02 15.85 -10.47
N THR A 259 17.29 16.28 -11.70
CA THR A 259 18.50 17.03 -12.06
C THR A 259 18.14 18.44 -12.50
N VAL A 260 18.95 19.40 -12.08
CA VAL A 260 18.83 20.80 -12.50
C VAL A 260 19.40 20.92 -13.92
N SER A 261 18.61 21.38 -14.88
CA SER A 261 19.10 21.74 -16.21
C SER A 261 19.94 23.01 -16.10
N ALA A 262 21.25 22.89 -15.91
CA ALA A 262 22.15 24.01 -16.19
C ALA A 262 22.36 24.05 -17.71
N LEU A 263 21.96 25.14 -18.36
CA LEU A 263 22.38 25.43 -19.74
C LEU A 263 23.91 25.43 -19.77
N PRO A 264 24.56 24.81 -20.77
CA PRO A 264 26.01 24.90 -20.91
C PRO A 264 26.33 26.30 -21.44
N ASP A 265 26.72 27.22 -20.55
CA ASP A 265 27.42 28.44 -20.95
C ASP A 265 28.83 28.03 -21.39
N ASN A 266 29.03 27.97 -22.71
CA ASN A 266 30.36 28.17 -23.26
C ASN A 266 30.64 29.68 -23.29
N ASP A 267 31.90 29.97 -22.97
CA ASP A 267 32.67 31.20 -23.16
C ASP A 267 32.59 32.25 -22.03
N ASP A 268 33.67 32.26 -21.25
CA ASP A 268 34.44 33.42 -20.77
C ASP A 268 33.69 34.78 -20.70
N ILE A 269 33.51 35.32 -19.49
CA ILE A 269 33.72 36.74 -19.14
C ILE A 269 33.72 36.91 -17.61
N GLU A 270 34.60 37.81 -17.16
CA GLU A 270 35.09 38.11 -15.82
C GLU A 270 34.07 38.59 -14.76
N GLU A 271 34.53 38.54 -13.50
CA GLU A 271 33.96 39.14 -12.29
C GLU A 271 33.34 40.54 -12.48
N SER A 272 32.16 40.77 -11.89
CA SER A 272 31.91 41.86 -10.91
C SER A 272 30.43 41.96 -10.53
N GLY A 273 30.15 41.98 -9.21
CA GLY A 273 29.22 42.95 -8.62
C GLY A 273 27.70 42.74 -8.71
N LYS A 274 27.11 42.46 -7.53
CA LYS A 274 25.77 42.89 -7.04
C LYS A 274 24.51 42.49 -7.83
N ALA A 275 23.80 41.55 -7.21
CA ALA A 275 22.34 41.45 -7.07
C ALA A 275 21.44 41.99 -8.19
N THR A 276 20.81 41.06 -8.91
CA THR A 276 19.45 41.24 -9.41
C THR A 276 18.71 39.92 -9.26
N GLN A 277 17.53 40.00 -8.62
CA GLN A 277 16.54 38.93 -8.56
C GLN A 277 16.11 38.59 -9.99
N GLY A 278 16.69 37.53 -10.55
CA GLY A 278 16.14 36.81 -11.68
C GLY A 278 15.87 35.39 -11.21
N ASN A 279 14.61 35.02 -11.04
CA ASN A 279 14.20 33.62 -10.96
C ASN A 279 14.50 32.98 -12.32
N PHE A 280 15.73 32.52 -12.53
CA PHE A 280 15.98 31.45 -13.49
C PHE A 280 15.47 30.18 -12.83
N GLU A 281 14.20 29.86 -13.04
CA GLU A 281 13.67 28.53 -12.72
C GLU A 281 14.39 27.53 -13.62
N SER A 282 15.44 26.93 -13.06
CA SER A 282 16.13 25.85 -13.71
C SER A 282 15.19 24.64 -13.75
N GLU A 283 14.86 24.20 -14.96
CA GLU A 283 13.88 23.14 -15.17
C GLU A 283 14.42 21.82 -14.59
N LYS A 284 13.64 21.20 -13.68
CA LYS A 284 14.00 19.92 -13.08
C LYS A 284 13.69 18.80 -14.07
N VAL A 285 14.70 18.07 -14.51
CA VAL A 285 14.56 16.87 -15.33
C VAL A 285 14.52 15.64 -14.43
N TYR A 286 13.51 14.80 -14.59
CA TYR A 286 13.32 13.58 -13.79
C TYR A 286 13.66 12.35 -14.62
N THR A 287 14.09 11.27 -13.96
CA THR A 287 14.33 9.96 -14.57
C THR A 287 13.18 9.02 -14.23
N TRP A 288 12.53 8.47 -15.25
CA TRP A 288 11.35 7.64 -15.14
C TRP A 288 11.57 6.23 -15.68
N THR A 289 10.81 5.27 -15.18
CA THR A 289 10.80 3.88 -15.65
C THR A 289 9.39 3.32 -15.73
N LYS A 290 9.14 2.45 -16.71
CA LYS A 290 7.88 1.67 -16.81
C LYS A 290 7.84 0.46 -15.87
N ILE A 291 8.88 0.28 -15.06
CA ILE A 291 9.07 -0.88 -14.19
C ILE A 291 8.76 -0.43 -12.75
N PRO A 292 7.78 -1.04 -12.07
CA PRO A 292 7.50 -0.72 -10.68
C PRO A 292 8.65 -1.10 -9.76
N PRO A 293 8.77 -0.42 -8.60
CA PRO A 293 9.76 -0.75 -7.59
C PRO A 293 9.52 -2.16 -7.04
N PHE A 294 10.57 -2.94 -6.79
CA PHE A 294 10.43 -4.26 -6.16
C PHE A 294 9.99 -4.11 -4.69
N ARG A 295 8.68 -4.17 -4.45
CA ARG A 295 8.05 -3.93 -3.15
C ARG A 295 7.76 -5.23 -2.38
N PHE A 296 8.22 -5.31 -1.14
CA PHE A 296 7.94 -6.38 -0.18
C PHE A 296 8.21 -5.89 1.25
N SER A 297 7.68 -6.58 2.26
CA SER A 297 7.98 -6.30 3.67
C SER A 297 8.54 -7.54 4.36
N ILE A 298 9.41 -7.31 5.35
CA ILE A 298 9.98 -8.40 6.15
C ILE A 298 10.25 -7.91 7.58
N ALA A 299 10.06 -8.80 8.54
CA ALA A 299 10.42 -8.58 9.93
C ALA A 299 11.39 -9.69 10.39
N PHE A 300 12.41 -9.29 11.13
CA PHE A 300 13.40 -10.20 11.71
C PHE A 300 13.16 -10.35 13.20
N ALA A 301 13.09 -11.60 13.67
CA ALA A 301 13.02 -11.88 15.10
C ALA A 301 14.39 -11.71 15.75
N ASN A 302 14.39 -11.38 17.05
CA ASN A 302 15.57 -11.46 17.92
C ASN A 302 16.80 -10.71 17.35
N VAL A 303 16.59 -9.51 16.78
CA VAL A 303 17.66 -8.69 16.17
C VAL A 303 18.79 -8.39 17.18
N SER A 304 18.47 -8.27 18.47
CA SER A 304 19.44 -8.08 19.56
C SER A 304 20.40 -9.27 19.73
N ASP A 305 19.97 -10.48 19.38
CA ASP A 305 20.71 -11.73 19.56
C ASP A 305 21.55 -12.10 18.32
N LEU A 306 21.60 -11.21 17.31
CA LEU A 306 22.38 -11.44 16.10
C LEU A 306 23.86 -11.70 16.43
N GLN A 307 24.31 -12.89 16.05
CA GLN A 307 25.71 -13.27 16.11
C GLN A 307 26.51 -12.51 15.05
N SER A 308 27.70 -12.03 15.45
CA SER A 308 28.62 -11.35 14.55
C SER A 308 29.03 -12.27 13.39
N ASP A 309 29.13 -11.70 12.19
CA ASP A 309 29.57 -12.37 10.95
C ASP A 309 28.74 -13.60 10.55
N LYS A 310 27.53 -13.74 11.11
CA LYS A 310 26.54 -14.75 10.71
C LYS A 310 25.42 -14.11 9.89
N ARG A 311 25.06 -14.80 8.82
CA ARG A 311 23.92 -14.43 7.98
C ARG A 311 22.65 -15.03 8.58
N VAL A 312 21.63 -14.20 8.74
CA VAL A 312 20.27 -14.64 9.08
C VAL A 312 19.39 -14.39 7.88
N TYR A 313 19.02 -15.45 7.17
CA TYR A 313 18.21 -15.38 5.96
C TYR A 313 16.73 -15.23 6.30
N GLY A 314 16.08 -14.27 5.65
CA GLY A 314 14.65 -14.06 5.68
C GLY A 314 13.88 -14.90 4.67
N LYS A 315 12.62 -14.51 4.44
CA LYS A 315 11.77 -15.08 3.38
C LYS A 315 12.39 -14.81 2.00
N THR A 316 12.22 -15.77 1.10
CA THR A 316 12.59 -15.62 -0.31
C THR A 316 11.42 -15.00 -1.09
N PHE A 317 11.72 -14.04 -1.96
CA PHE A 317 10.73 -13.30 -2.73
C PHE A 317 10.89 -13.59 -4.23
N TRP A 318 9.78 -13.73 -4.94
CA TRP A 318 9.81 -13.86 -6.40
C TRP A 318 9.83 -12.45 -7.03
N TYR A 319 10.68 -12.25 -8.03
CA TYR A 319 10.71 -11.03 -8.83
C TYR A 319 11.36 -11.29 -10.19
N ALA A 320 10.69 -10.86 -11.26
CA ALA A 320 11.20 -10.93 -12.63
C ALA A 320 11.67 -12.35 -13.02
N GLY A 321 10.87 -13.38 -12.68
CA GLY A 321 11.16 -14.77 -13.04
C GLY A 321 12.37 -15.39 -12.32
N SER A 322 12.80 -14.80 -11.21
CA SER A 322 13.82 -15.35 -10.32
C SER A 322 13.39 -15.19 -8.87
N TYR A 323 14.01 -15.98 -8.00
CA TYR A 323 13.90 -15.81 -6.56
C TYR A 323 15.02 -14.91 -6.03
N TRP A 324 14.73 -14.15 -4.99
CA TRP A 324 15.64 -13.23 -4.31
C TRP A 324 15.64 -13.53 -2.82
N ASN A 325 16.84 -13.66 -2.27
CA ASN A 325 17.07 -13.92 -0.85
C ASN A 325 17.52 -12.63 -0.17
N LEU A 326 16.91 -12.34 0.96
CA LEU A 326 17.32 -11.26 1.84
C LEU A 326 17.94 -11.85 3.11
N TYR A 327 19.03 -11.26 3.59
CA TYR A 327 19.59 -11.63 4.90
C TYR A 327 20.08 -10.42 5.69
N LEU A 328 20.05 -10.53 7.01
CA LEU A 328 20.76 -9.65 7.92
C LEU A 328 22.13 -10.20 8.25
N GLN A 329 23.10 -9.29 8.43
CA GLN A 329 24.41 -9.65 8.97
C GLN A 329 24.90 -8.53 9.88
N LYS A 330 25.27 -8.89 11.12
CA LYS A 330 25.92 -8.00 12.07
C LYS A 330 27.42 -8.02 11.81
N ASN A 331 27.95 -6.91 11.31
CA ASN A 331 29.38 -6.77 10.99
C ASN A 331 30.06 -5.87 12.02
N HIS A 332 31.25 -6.26 12.45
CA HIS A 332 32.11 -5.38 13.25
C HIS A 332 32.75 -4.32 12.34
N ILE A 333 32.78 -3.07 12.81
CA ILE A 333 33.46 -1.96 12.16
C ILE A 333 34.71 -1.64 12.98
N PRO A 334 35.90 -2.14 12.58
CA PRO A 334 37.12 -1.96 13.36
C PRO A 334 37.46 -0.49 13.62
N ALA A 335 37.27 0.37 12.61
CA ALA A 335 37.62 1.79 12.67
C ALA A 335 36.85 2.58 13.75
N LYS A 336 35.63 2.16 14.08
CA LYS A 336 34.76 2.82 15.07
C LYS A 336 34.57 1.98 16.33
N ASN A 337 35.18 0.80 16.39
CA ASN A 337 34.96 -0.23 17.40
C ASN A 337 33.46 -0.43 17.74
N THR A 338 32.62 -0.49 16.71
CA THR A 338 31.16 -0.61 16.84
C THR A 338 30.65 -1.69 15.90
N TYR A 339 29.38 -2.06 16.05
CA TYR A 339 28.71 -3.01 15.16
C TYR A 339 27.70 -2.27 14.28
N GLN A 340 27.57 -2.72 13.04
CA GLN A 340 26.50 -2.31 12.14
C GLN A 340 25.76 -3.54 11.64
N VAL A 341 24.43 -3.45 11.61
CA VAL A 341 23.59 -4.46 10.96
C VAL A 341 23.42 -4.03 9.50
N GLY A 342 23.90 -4.86 8.58
CA GLY A 342 23.67 -4.70 7.15
C GLY A 342 22.49 -5.55 6.70
N VAL A 343 21.70 -5.01 5.78
CA VAL A 343 20.64 -5.72 5.05
C VAL A 343 21.16 -5.99 3.65
N TYR A 344 21.08 -7.25 3.21
CA TYR A 344 21.61 -7.67 1.91
C TYR A 344 20.55 -8.39 1.12
N LEU A 345 20.36 -7.98 -0.14
CA LEU A 345 19.48 -8.60 -1.09
C LEU A 345 20.30 -9.19 -2.24
N HIS A 346 20.07 -10.46 -2.57
CA HIS A 346 20.74 -11.09 -3.70
C HIS A 346 19.83 -12.06 -4.45
N ARG A 347 20.05 -12.19 -5.76
CA ARG A 347 19.37 -13.18 -6.59
C ARG A 347 19.78 -14.59 -6.15
N ALA A 348 18.81 -15.49 -6.03
CA ALA A 348 19.04 -16.90 -5.76
C ALA A 348 19.58 -17.59 -7.01
N ASN A 349 20.50 -18.55 -6.85
CA ASN A 349 20.91 -19.42 -7.94
C ASN A 349 19.77 -20.39 -8.27
N ASN A 350 19.45 -20.55 -9.55
CA ASN A 350 18.37 -21.41 -10.08
C ASN A 350 18.41 -22.88 -9.61
N ALA A 351 19.48 -23.32 -8.92
CA ALA A 351 19.67 -24.69 -8.45
C ALA A 351 19.01 -24.99 -7.09
N THR A 352 18.57 -24.00 -6.31
CA THR A 352 17.98 -24.26 -4.98
C THR A 352 16.93 -23.22 -4.60
N SER A 353 15.65 -23.60 -4.66
CA SER A 353 14.54 -22.92 -3.96
C SER A 353 14.63 -23.05 -2.44
N ASN A 354 15.43 -24.01 -1.95
CA ASN A 354 15.67 -24.24 -0.54
C ASN A 354 16.91 -23.47 -0.09
N ILE A 355 16.71 -22.50 0.80
CA ILE A 355 17.79 -21.90 1.59
C ILE A 355 18.48 -23.05 2.34
N SER A 356 19.61 -23.50 1.83
CA SER A 356 20.40 -24.50 2.53
C SER A 356 20.96 -23.86 3.79
N ALA A 357 20.43 -24.26 4.95
CA ALA A 357 20.93 -23.92 6.29
C ALA A 357 22.45 -24.19 6.47
N LYS A 358 23.10 -24.85 5.50
CA LYS A 358 24.55 -25.05 5.47
C LYS A 358 25.37 -23.75 5.51
N ASN A 359 24.82 -22.59 5.08
CA ASN A 359 25.58 -21.33 4.97
C ASN A 359 25.03 -20.15 5.78
N GLY A 360 24.00 -20.34 6.61
CA GLY A 360 23.40 -19.27 7.43
C GLY A 360 22.25 -19.76 8.30
N LEU A 361 21.86 -18.94 9.27
CA LEU A 361 20.68 -19.17 10.12
C LEU A 361 19.42 -18.75 9.35
N LEU A 362 18.28 -19.33 9.69
CA LEU A 362 16.98 -18.93 9.16
C LEU A 362 16.27 -18.03 10.17
N ASN A 363 15.71 -16.93 9.69
CA ASN A 363 14.77 -16.13 10.46
C ASN A 363 13.50 -16.97 10.69
N PRO A 364 13.03 -17.14 11.92
CA PRO A 364 11.75 -17.79 12.16
C PRO A 364 10.63 -16.99 11.48
N ASP A 365 9.66 -17.69 10.89
CA ASP A 365 8.48 -17.05 10.33
C ASP A 365 7.55 -16.60 11.46
N ILE A 366 7.74 -15.37 11.93
CA ILE A 366 6.96 -14.79 13.02
C ILE A 366 5.48 -14.59 12.66
N PHE A 367 5.12 -14.73 11.39
CA PHE A 367 3.75 -14.54 10.91
C PHE A 367 3.06 -15.84 10.49
N LEU A 368 3.69 -17.01 10.67
CA LEU A 368 3.12 -18.30 10.25
C LEU A 368 1.70 -18.55 10.78
N HIS A 369 1.40 -18.07 11.99
CA HIS A 369 0.11 -18.21 12.66
C HIS A 369 -0.70 -16.90 12.68
N ASN A 370 -0.41 -15.98 11.76
CA ASN A 370 -1.17 -14.76 11.66
C ASN A 370 -2.60 -15.06 11.16
N VAL A 371 -3.59 -14.37 11.72
CA VAL A 371 -5.03 -14.50 11.39
C VAL A 371 -5.32 -14.38 9.89
N ASN A 372 -4.52 -13.61 9.15
CA ASN A 372 -4.71 -13.45 7.71
C ASN A 372 -4.40 -14.73 6.90
N TYR A 373 -3.69 -15.70 7.47
CA TYR A 373 -3.41 -16.98 6.84
C TYR A 373 -4.37 -18.09 7.27
N GLU A 374 -5.19 -17.88 8.31
CA GLU A 374 -6.15 -18.88 8.80
C GLU A 374 -7.30 -19.10 7.81
N THR A 375 -7.68 -18.06 7.08
CA THR A 375 -8.76 -18.08 6.08
C THR A 375 -8.25 -17.59 4.74
N SER A 376 -8.77 -18.14 3.64
CA SER A 376 -8.62 -17.55 2.31
C SER A 376 -9.87 -16.73 1.97
N PRO A 377 -9.79 -15.75 1.05
CA PRO A 377 -10.98 -15.11 0.54
C PRO A 377 -11.95 -16.14 -0.05
N LYS A 378 -13.24 -15.85 0.03
CA LYS A 378 -14.30 -16.73 -0.47
C LYS A 378 -14.33 -16.65 -2.00
N ARG A 379 -14.63 -17.79 -2.64
CA ARG A 379 -14.78 -17.85 -4.10
C ARG A 379 -16.25 -17.88 -4.45
N TYR A 380 -16.76 -16.74 -4.92
CA TYR A 380 -18.08 -16.66 -5.51
C TYR A 380 -18.02 -17.00 -7.01
N SER A 381 -19.14 -17.43 -7.57
CA SER A 381 -19.23 -17.71 -9.01
C SER A 381 -19.84 -16.50 -9.73
N GLN A 382 -19.46 -16.30 -11.00
CA GLN A 382 -20.08 -15.30 -11.88
C GLN A 382 -21.62 -15.46 -11.99
N PHE A 383 -22.15 -16.65 -11.70
CA PHE A 383 -23.56 -17.01 -11.89
C PHE A 383 -24.37 -17.07 -10.58
N ASN A 384 -23.85 -16.57 -9.46
CA ASN A 384 -24.57 -16.60 -8.18
C ASN A 384 -25.85 -15.73 -8.15
N ASN A 385 -26.14 -14.98 -9.22
CA ASN A 385 -27.34 -14.14 -9.39
C ASN A 385 -28.27 -14.61 -10.52
N LEU A 386 -28.51 -15.92 -10.65
CA LEU A 386 -29.76 -16.40 -11.28
C LEU A 386 -30.79 -16.60 -10.16
N PRO A 387 -31.96 -15.91 -10.20
CA PRO A 387 -33.03 -16.23 -9.27
C PRO A 387 -33.38 -17.71 -9.41
N SER A 388 -33.52 -18.40 -8.28
CA SER A 388 -33.94 -19.80 -8.23
C SER A 388 -35.16 -20.01 -9.13
N GLU A 389 -35.06 -20.94 -10.09
CA GLU A 389 -36.15 -21.37 -10.97
C GLU A 389 -37.35 -21.82 -10.12
N SER A 390 -38.22 -20.87 -9.78
CA SER A 390 -39.54 -21.15 -9.21
C SER A 390 -40.61 -20.17 -9.67
N ASP A 391 -40.26 -19.19 -10.53
CA ASP A 391 -41.23 -18.26 -11.13
C ASP A 391 -40.84 -17.93 -12.58
N PHE A 392 -41.02 -18.88 -13.50
CA PHE A 392 -41.24 -18.55 -14.92
C PHE A 392 -42.23 -19.54 -15.53
N ASP A 393 -43.51 -19.23 -15.35
CA ASP A 393 -44.60 -19.82 -16.11
C ASP A 393 -44.50 -19.40 -17.59
N VAL A 394 -44.35 -20.43 -18.42
CA VAL A 394 -45.02 -20.63 -19.72
C VAL A 394 -45.17 -19.41 -20.63
N TYR A 395 -44.22 -19.24 -21.56
CA TYR A 395 -44.57 -18.88 -22.93
C TYR A 395 -44.07 -19.95 -23.90
N LYS A 396 -45.05 -20.73 -24.38
CA LYS A 396 -44.94 -21.69 -25.49
C LYS A 396 -44.30 -21.01 -26.70
N PHE A 397 -43.14 -21.50 -27.14
CA PHE A 397 -42.70 -21.31 -28.52
C PHE A 397 -43.36 -22.37 -29.41
N ASN A 398 -44.20 -21.89 -30.33
CA ASN A 398 -44.80 -22.68 -31.38
C ASN A 398 -43.71 -23.28 -32.29
N SER A 399 -43.77 -24.60 -32.44
CA SER A 399 -43.10 -25.36 -33.49
C SER A 399 -43.58 -24.95 -34.87
N GLY A 400 -42.65 -24.69 -35.78
CA GLY A 400 -42.96 -24.66 -37.21
C GLY A 400 -41.81 -24.14 -38.05
N LEU A 401 -40.93 -25.04 -38.53
CA LEU A 401 -40.67 -25.24 -39.96
C LEU A 401 -39.58 -26.30 -40.19
N LYS A 402 -39.94 -27.23 -41.08
CA LYS A 402 -39.17 -28.30 -41.74
C LYS A 402 -37.80 -27.78 -42.22
N GLY A 403 -36.68 -28.50 -42.10
CA GLY A 403 -36.44 -29.85 -42.61
C GLY A 403 -35.92 -29.76 -44.05
N GLN A 404 -34.60 -29.73 -44.25
CA GLN A 404 -33.94 -30.12 -45.50
C GLN A 404 -32.52 -30.62 -45.21
N GLU A 405 -32.27 -31.85 -45.66
CA GLU A 405 -31.02 -32.61 -45.61
C GLU A 405 -30.03 -32.04 -46.64
N GLU A 406 -28.76 -31.87 -46.26
CA GLU A 406 -27.65 -31.81 -47.21
C GLU A 406 -26.86 -33.12 -47.15
N LYS A 407 -26.86 -33.83 -48.29
CA LYS A 407 -26.12 -35.07 -48.52
C LYS A 407 -24.70 -34.74 -49.00
N GLU A 408 -23.73 -35.35 -48.32
CA GLU A 408 -22.34 -35.45 -48.75
C GLU A 408 -22.25 -36.14 -50.13
N ASN A 409 -21.39 -35.61 -51.01
CA ASN A 409 -21.03 -36.25 -52.26
C ASN A 409 -19.50 -36.41 -52.31
N ILE A 410 -19.06 -37.62 -52.00
CA ILE A 410 -17.70 -38.12 -52.24
C ILE A 410 -17.63 -38.56 -53.70
N ARG A 411 -16.64 -38.07 -54.44
CA ARG A 411 -16.20 -38.68 -55.70
C ARG A 411 -14.69 -38.87 -55.68
N ASP A 412 -14.31 -40.13 -55.56
CA ASP A 412 -13.07 -40.70 -56.08
C ASP A 412 -13.06 -40.53 -57.61
N ASP A 413 -11.90 -40.19 -58.16
CA ASP A 413 -11.49 -40.68 -59.48
C ASP A 413 -9.97 -40.87 -59.50
N THR A 414 -9.56 -42.10 -59.78
CA THR A 414 -8.18 -42.52 -60.03
C THR A 414 -7.99 -42.77 -61.53
N MET A 415 -6.77 -42.50 -62.02
CA MET A 415 -6.17 -42.84 -63.33
C MET A 415 -6.54 -41.97 -64.54
N ILE A 416 -5.56 -41.26 -65.11
CA ILE A 416 -4.58 -41.72 -66.13
C ILE A 416 -3.28 -40.91 -65.97
#